data_AF-A0A251QPC4-F1
#
_entry.id   AF-A0A251QPC4-F1
#
_cell.length_a   1.000
_cell.length_b   1.000
_cell.length_c   1.000
_cell.angle_alpha   90.00
_cell.angle_beta   90.00
_cell.angle_gamma   90.00
#
_symmetry.space_group_name_H-M   'P 1'
#
loop_
_entity.id
_entity.type
_entity.pdbx_description
1 polymer ?
#
loop_
_entity_poly.entity_id
_entity_poly.type
_entity_poly.pdbx_seq_one_letter_code
_entity_poly.pdbx_strand_id
1 'polypeptide(L)'
;MAQELTEIRKEVIQCRVNTWETKQKAKVDNKADKMKAINEEKRNASEIDLEALGKKIETKVEKLRHKELEKMKNKEAHSIKVIEDTKVKIEAKRTHGLQKVEKKAEKFRGSNSLPTKCFGVCVDE
;
A
#
# COMPACT_ATOMS: atom_id res chain seq x y z
N MET A 1 -24.83 66.43 -56.94
CA MET A 1 -23.36 66.57 -56.83
C MET A 1 -22.86 66.92 -55.42
N ALA A 2 -23.09 68.13 -54.87
CA ALA A 2 -22.50 68.49 -53.57
C ALA A 2 -23.06 67.67 -52.37
N GLN A 3 -24.37 67.42 -52.35
CA GLN A 3 -25.02 66.61 -51.31
C GLN A 3 -24.60 65.13 -51.37
N GLU A 4 -24.47 64.56 -52.57
CA GLU A 4 -24.00 63.18 -52.76
C GLU A 4 -22.57 62.98 -52.27
N LEU A 5 -21.67 63.94 -52.54
CA LEU A 5 -20.29 63.90 -52.02
C LEU A 5 -20.25 63.96 -50.48
N THR A 6 -21.15 64.70 -49.85
CA THR A 6 -21.24 64.74 -48.39
C THR A 6 -21.77 63.44 -47.80
N GLU A 7 -22.74 62.79 -48.44
CA GLU A 7 -23.25 61.49 -47.97
C GLU A 7 -22.20 60.39 -48.13
N ILE A 8 -21.52 60.31 -49.28
CA ILE A 8 -20.39 59.37 -49.48
C ILE A 8 -19.31 59.59 -48.42
N ARG A 9 -19.00 60.84 -48.07
CA ARG A 9 -18.02 61.14 -47.03
C ARG A 9 -18.47 60.67 -45.64
N LYS A 10 -19.76 60.81 -45.30
CA LYS A 10 -20.32 60.31 -44.04
C LYS A 10 -20.24 58.79 -43.97
N GLU A 11 -20.61 58.10 -45.04
CA GLU A 11 -20.54 56.63 -45.12
C GLU A 11 -19.11 56.11 -44.94
N VAL A 12 -18.12 56.75 -45.59
CA VAL A 12 -16.70 56.39 -45.43
C VAL A 12 -16.22 56.61 -43.99
N ILE A 13 -16.62 57.72 -43.35
CA ILE A 13 -16.28 57.98 -41.94
C ILE A 13 -16.93 56.91 -41.05
N GLN A 14 -18.21 56.62 -41.25
CA GLN A 14 -18.92 55.61 -40.48
C GLN A 14 -18.28 54.23 -40.61
N CYS A 15 -17.92 53.82 -41.83
CA CYS A 15 -17.23 52.56 -42.09
C CYS A 15 -15.87 52.49 -41.36
N ARG A 16 -15.10 53.58 -41.39
CA ARG A 16 -13.81 53.68 -40.68
C ARG A 16 -13.98 53.61 -39.16
N VAL A 17 -14.99 54.30 -38.61
CA VAL A 17 -15.31 54.26 -37.17
C VAL A 17 -15.73 52.85 -36.75
N ASN A 18 -16.64 52.21 -37.49
CA ASN A 18 -17.06 50.83 -37.21
C ASN A 18 -15.89 49.85 -37.26
N THR A 19 -14.99 49.99 -38.24
CA THR A 19 -13.78 49.16 -38.34
C THR A 19 -12.86 49.37 -37.15
N TRP A 20 -12.67 50.61 -36.72
CA TRP A 20 -11.86 50.93 -35.54
C TRP A 20 -12.50 50.39 -34.26
N GLU A 21 -13.81 50.55 -34.09
CA GLU A 21 -14.56 50.07 -32.93
C GLU A 21 -14.45 48.54 -32.81
N THR A 22 -14.70 47.80 -33.89
CA THR A 22 -14.54 46.35 -33.93
C THR A 22 -13.11 45.93 -33.55
N LYS A 23 -12.09 46.67 -34.03
CA LYS A 23 -10.70 46.43 -33.65
C LYS A 23 -10.44 46.69 -32.16
N GLN A 24 -11.05 47.72 -31.56
CA GLN A 24 -10.90 47.98 -30.13
C GLN A 24 -11.60 46.91 -29.29
N LYS A 25 -12.81 46.50 -29.66
CA LYS A 25 -13.54 45.40 -28.99
C LYS A 25 -12.71 44.11 -29.02
N ALA A 26 -12.21 43.73 -30.19
CA ALA A 26 -11.35 42.56 -30.33
C ALA A 26 -10.06 42.64 -29.48
N LYS A 27 -9.48 43.83 -29.28
CA LYS A 27 -8.32 43.99 -28.38
C LYS A 27 -8.69 43.75 -26.92
N VAL A 28 -9.85 44.23 -26.48
CA VAL A 28 -10.34 44.03 -25.11
C VAL A 28 -10.66 42.55 -24.89
N ASP A 29 -11.36 41.91 -25.81
CA ASP A 29 -11.72 40.49 -25.72
C ASP A 29 -10.48 39.60 -25.69
N ASN A 30 -9.53 39.81 -26.61
CA ASN A 30 -8.26 39.08 -26.61
C ASN A 30 -7.47 39.24 -25.31
N LYS A 31 -7.54 40.41 -24.66
CA LYS A 31 -6.89 40.62 -23.37
C LYS A 31 -7.60 39.82 -22.26
N ALA A 32 -8.93 39.81 -22.26
CA ALA A 32 -9.72 39.03 -21.31
C ALA A 32 -9.47 37.53 -21.49
N ASP A 33 -9.48 37.03 -22.72
CA ASP A 33 -9.29 35.61 -23.00
C ASP A 33 -7.88 35.13 -22.66
N LYS A 34 -6.85 35.95 -22.87
CA LYS A 34 -5.50 35.66 -22.37
C LYS A 34 -5.47 35.49 -20.85
N MET A 35 -6.14 36.37 -20.11
CA MET A 35 -6.18 36.27 -18.65
C MET A 35 -6.95 35.04 -18.18
N LYS A 36 -8.05 34.68 -18.87
CA LYS A 36 -8.78 33.44 -18.60
C LYS A 36 -7.90 32.21 -18.85
N ALA A 37 -7.20 32.16 -19.98
CA ALA A 37 -6.31 31.06 -20.32
C ALA A 37 -5.18 30.87 -19.27
N ILE A 38 -4.56 31.96 -18.82
CA ILE A 38 -3.53 31.91 -17.76
C ILE A 38 -4.11 31.39 -16.44
N ASN A 39 -5.31 31.83 -16.08
CA ASN A 39 -5.96 31.35 -14.85
C ASN A 39 -6.33 29.87 -14.94
N GLU A 40 -6.80 29.41 -16.10
CA GLU A 40 -7.12 28.02 -16.34
C GLU A 40 -5.87 27.13 -16.29
N GLU A 41 -4.77 27.58 -16.90
CA GLU A 41 -3.48 26.90 -16.82
C GLU A 41 -3.01 26.74 -15.36
N LYS A 42 -3.09 27.80 -14.56
CA LYS A 42 -2.74 27.75 -13.13
C LYS A 42 -3.64 26.81 -12.34
N ARG A 43 -4.94 26.80 -12.65
CA ARG A 43 -5.90 25.89 -12.04
C ARG A 43 -5.53 24.45 -12.35
N ASN A 44 -5.31 24.14 -13.63
CA ASN A 44 -4.94 22.80 -14.09
C ASN A 44 -3.61 22.34 -13.47
N ALA A 45 -2.60 23.21 -13.40
CA ALA A 45 -1.34 22.90 -12.73
C ALA A 45 -1.56 22.55 -11.24
N SER A 46 -2.39 23.33 -10.54
CA SER A 46 -2.73 23.07 -9.14
C SER A 46 -3.49 21.76 -8.94
N GLU A 47 -4.39 21.42 -9.86
CA GLU A 47 -5.14 20.16 -9.85
C GLU A 47 -4.22 18.95 -10.04
N ILE A 48 -3.28 19.04 -10.99
CA ILE A 48 -2.25 18.00 -11.21
C ILE A 48 -1.38 17.81 -9.97
N ASP A 49 -0.93 18.90 -9.33
CA ASP A 49 -0.12 18.84 -8.11
C ASP A 49 -0.87 18.18 -6.94
N LEU A 50 -2.16 18.50 -6.78
CA LEU A 50 -3.01 17.89 -5.76
C LEU A 50 -3.26 16.40 -6.04
N GLU A 51 -3.50 16.02 -7.30
CA GLU A 51 -3.67 14.62 -7.70
C GLU A 51 -2.39 13.81 -7.43
N ALA A 52 -1.23 14.37 -7.78
CA ALA A 52 0.07 13.74 -7.52
C ALA A 52 0.33 13.56 -6.03
N LEU A 53 -0.01 14.55 -5.20
CA LEU A 53 0.06 14.45 -3.75
C LEU A 53 -0.90 13.40 -3.19
N GLY A 54 -2.12 13.31 -3.73
CA GLY A 54 -3.09 12.26 -3.41
C GLY A 54 -2.53 10.86 -3.65
N LYS A 55 -2.00 10.60 -4.86
CA LYS A 55 -1.34 9.32 -5.22
C LYS A 55 -0.16 9.00 -4.30
N LYS A 56 0.64 10.01 -3.92
CA LYS A 56 1.76 9.83 -2.99
C LYS A 56 1.29 9.44 -1.59
N ILE A 57 0.17 9.96 -1.10
CA ILE A 57 -0.40 9.58 0.18
C ILE A 57 -0.94 8.14 0.10
N GLU A 58 -1.71 7.83 -0.94
CA GLU A 58 -2.29 6.50 -1.14
C GLU A 58 -1.22 5.40 -1.18
N THR A 59 -0.16 5.59 -1.96
CA THR A 59 0.96 4.65 -2.04
C THR A 59 1.68 4.47 -0.70
N LYS A 60 1.80 5.52 0.14
CA LYS A 60 2.36 5.40 1.49
C LYS A 60 1.46 4.58 2.40
N VAL A 61 0.16 4.83 2.36
CA VAL A 61 -0.82 4.08 3.17
C VAL A 61 -0.78 2.61 2.77
N GLU A 62 -0.73 2.29 1.48
CA GLU A 62 -0.69 0.91 1.00
C GLU A 62 0.58 0.17 1.43
N LYS A 63 1.74 0.83 1.34
CA LYS A 63 3.01 0.28 1.87
C LYS A 63 2.94 0.00 3.37
N LEU A 64 2.33 0.88 4.15
CA LEU A 64 2.17 0.70 5.59
C LEU A 64 1.22 -0.47 5.89
N ARG A 65 0.10 -0.59 5.17
CA ARG A 65 -0.83 -1.72 5.28
C ARG A 65 -0.15 -3.05 5.00
N HIS A 66 0.57 -3.16 3.88
CA HIS A 66 1.33 -4.38 3.55
C HIS A 66 2.38 -4.72 4.61
N LYS A 67 3.16 -3.72 5.07
CA LYS A 67 4.17 -3.95 6.10
C LYS A 67 3.55 -4.48 7.40
N GLU A 68 2.42 -3.93 7.83
CA GLU A 68 1.78 -4.38 9.07
C GLU A 68 1.15 -5.76 8.92
N LEU A 69 0.52 -6.04 7.77
CA LEU A 69 -0.04 -7.35 7.47
C LEU A 69 1.03 -8.44 7.44
N GLU A 70 2.19 -8.18 6.83
CA GLU A 70 3.31 -9.11 6.83
C GLU A 70 3.90 -9.31 8.23
N LYS A 71 3.97 -8.27 9.07
CA LYS A 71 4.36 -8.45 10.49
C LYS A 71 3.38 -9.36 11.23
N MET A 72 2.08 -9.22 11.00
CA MET A 72 1.07 -10.06 11.64
C MET A 72 1.22 -11.53 11.22
N LYS A 73 1.37 -11.79 9.92
CA LYS A 73 1.66 -13.14 9.40
C LYS A 73 2.95 -13.72 9.98
N ASN A 74 4.02 -12.92 10.09
CA ASN A 74 5.28 -13.37 10.66
C ASN A 74 5.15 -13.75 12.15
N LYS A 75 4.36 -12.99 12.93
CA LYS A 75 4.06 -13.34 14.34
C LYS A 75 3.27 -14.64 14.45
N GLU A 76 2.29 -14.83 13.58
CA GLU A 76 1.50 -16.06 13.50
C GLU A 76 2.38 -17.26 13.15
N ALA A 77 3.17 -17.16 12.09
CA ALA A 77 4.11 -18.19 11.67
C ALA A 77 5.15 -18.52 12.76
N HIS A 78 5.66 -17.50 13.47
CA HIS A 78 6.55 -17.71 14.60
C HIS A 78 5.87 -18.49 15.74
N SER A 79 4.62 -18.16 16.06
CA SER A 79 3.86 -18.85 17.10
C SER A 79 3.63 -20.32 16.76
N ILE A 80 3.25 -20.61 15.51
CA ILE A 80 3.10 -21.98 15.00
C ILE A 80 4.42 -22.74 15.10
N LYS A 81 5.53 -22.11 14.68
CA LYS A 81 6.87 -22.71 14.76
C LYS A 81 7.25 -23.06 16.19
N VAL A 82 7.03 -22.15 17.15
CA VAL A 82 7.34 -22.38 18.57
C VAL A 82 6.54 -23.57 19.13
N ILE A 83 5.27 -23.69 18.76
CA ILE A 83 4.43 -24.83 19.15
C ILE A 83 5.00 -26.13 18.58
N GLU A 84 5.35 -26.14 17.30
CA GLU A 84 5.88 -27.34 16.63
C GLU A 84 7.24 -27.75 17.21
N ASP A 85 8.17 -26.79 17.38
CA ASP A 85 9.46 -27.02 18.02
C ASP A 85 9.31 -27.59 19.44
N THR A 86 8.26 -27.18 20.17
CA THR A 86 7.96 -27.70 21.50
C THR A 86 7.46 -29.14 21.43
N LYS A 87 6.57 -29.47 20.48
CA LYS A 87 6.12 -30.86 20.26
C LYS A 87 7.28 -31.78 19.92
N VAL A 88 8.15 -31.36 19.00
CA VAL A 88 9.36 -32.12 18.61
C VAL A 88 10.26 -32.38 19.84
N LYS A 89 10.48 -31.37 20.69
CA LYS A 89 11.24 -31.54 21.94
C LYS A 89 10.60 -32.52 22.91
N ILE A 90 9.27 -32.49 23.05
CA ILE A 90 8.53 -33.42 23.92
C ILE A 90 8.68 -34.85 23.39
N GLU A 91 8.49 -35.06 22.10
CA GLU A 91 8.56 -36.39 21.49
C GLU A 91 9.99 -36.96 21.53
N ALA A 92 11.01 -36.12 21.33
CA ALA A 92 12.41 -36.50 21.51
C ALA A 92 12.70 -36.95 22.96
N LYS A 93 12.16 -36.25 23.97
CA LYS A 93 12.29 -36.67 25.38
C LYS A 93 11.57 -37.99 25.65
N ARG A 94 10.38 -38.18 25.09
CA ARG A 94 9.58 -39.40 25.23
C ARG A 94 10.32 -40.61 24.65
N THR A 95 10.72 -40.53 23.40
CA THR A 95 11.44 -41.59 22.68
C THR A 95 12.75 -41.96 23.36
N HIS A 96 13.53 -40.96 23.81
CA HIS A 96 14.74 -41.22 24.59
C HIS A 96 14.46 -41.89 25.94
N GLY A 97 13.37 -41.51 26.63
CA GLY A 97 12.91 -42.17 27.85
C GLY A 97 12.56 -43.64 27.63
N LEU A 98 11.81 -43.94 26.57
CA LEU A 98 11.47 -45.31 26.16
C LEU A 98 12.72 -46.13 25.86
N GLN A 99 13.65 -45.61 25.05
CA GLN A 99 14.92 -46.27 24.75
C GLN A 99 15.75 -46.57 26.02
N LYS A 100 15.73 -45.69 27.03
CA LYS A 100 16.39 -45.96 28.32
C LYS A 100 15.75 -47.12 29.06
N VAL A 101 14.42 -47.23 29.04
CA VAL A 101 13.69 -48.34 29.66
C VAL A 101 13.98 -49.64 28.91
N GLU A 102 13.93 -49.63 27.57
CA GLU A 102 14.26 -50.78 26.72
C GLU A 102 15.68 -51.29 27.00
N LYS A 103 16.69 -50.39 26.99
CA LYS A 103 18.08 -50.74 27.30
C LYS A 103 18.24 -51.34 28.71
N LYS A 104 17.48 -50.86 29.71
CA LYS A 104 17.49 -51.47 31.04
C LYS A 104 16.84 -52.85 31.03
N ALA A 105 15.69 -53.00 30.37
CA ALA A 105 15.00 -54.27 30.26
C ALA A 105 15.88 -55.33 29.55
N GLU A 106 16.61 -54.96 28.51
CA GLU A 106 17.55 -55.84 27.81
C GLU A 106 18.71 -56.29 28.71
N LYS A 107 19.27 -55.38 29.53
CA LYS A 107 20.27 -55.74 30.56
C LYS A 107 19.75 -56.77 31.56
N PHE A 108 18.52 -56.59 32.06
CA PHE A 108 17.89 -57.55 32.98
C PHE A 108 17.68 -58.92 32.31
N ARG A 109 17.19 -58.95 31.06
CA ARG A 109 17.04 -60.19 30.28
C ARG A 109 18.37 -60.89 30.05
N GLY A 110 19.43 -60.17 29.68
CA GLY A 110 20.76 -60.75 29.42
C GLY A 110 21.50 -61.23 30.67
N SER A 111 21.25 -60.61 31.83
CA SER A 111 21.81 -61.02 33.12
C SER A 111 20.94 -62.01 33.89
N ASN A 112 19.77 -62.37 33.34
CA ASN A 112 18.77 -63.24 33.98
C ASN A 112 18.36 -62.75 35.38
N SER A 113 18.33 -61.43 35.59
CA SER A 113 18.02 -60.80 36.87
C SER A 113 16.74 -59.96 36.79
N LEU A 114 16.02 -59.83 37.91
CA LEU A 114 14.79 -59.04 37.98
C LEU A 114 15.07 -57.61 38.46
N PRO A 115 14.31 -56.61 37.96
CA PRO A 115 14.33 -55.28 38.53
C PRO A 115 13.98 -55.30 40.02
N THR A 116 14.81 -54.67 40.86
CA THR A 116 14.68 -54.64 42.33
C THR A 116 13.44 -53.90 42.85
N LYS A 117 12.71 -53.19 41.97
CA LYS A 117 11.43 -52.50 42.27
C LYS A 117 10.29 -53.05 41.43
N CYS A 118 10.28 -54.37 41.17
CA CYS A 118 9.29 -54.99 40.31
C CYS A 118 7.89 -55.02 40.96
N PHE A 119 6.97 -54.23 40.39
CA PHE A 119 5.54 -54.53 40.27
C PHE A 119 4.77 -55.03 41.50
N GLY A 120 5.09 -54.61 42.73
CA GLY A 120 4.28 -54.96 43.91
C GLY A 120 4.13 -56.47 44.17
N VAL A 121 4.91 -57.31 43.49
CA VAL A 121 5.00 -58.75 43.66
C VAL A 121 6.48 -59.12 43.66
N CYS A 122 7.18 -58.61 44.65
CA CYS A 122 8.39 -59.25 45.15
C CYS A 122 8.04 -59.64 46.59
N VAL A 123 7.96 -60.95 46.85
CA VAL A 123 7.94 -61.48 48.21
C VAL A 123 9.39 -61.42 48.66
N ASP A 124 9.67 -60.56 49.62
CA ASP A 124 10.93 -60.56 50.37
C ASP A 124 11.00 -61.87 51.19
N GLU A 125 12.14 -62.57 51.10
CA GLU A 125 12.55 -63.58 52.10
C GLU A 125 13.08 -62.89 53.36
#